data_AF-A0A7S4HYU3-F1
#
_entry.id   AF-A0A7S4HYU3-F1
#
_cell.length_a   1.000
_cell.length_b   1.000
_cell.length_c   1.000
_cell.angle_alpha   90.00
_cell.angle_beta   90.00
_cell.angle_gamma   90.00
#
_symmetry.space_group_name_H-M   'P 1'
#
loop_
_entity.id
_entity.type
_entity.pdbx_description
1 polymer ?
#
loop_
_entity_poly.entity_id
_entity_poly.type
_entity_poly.pdbx_seq_one_letter_code
_entity_poly.pdbx_strand_id
1 'polypeptide(L)'
;TIGKPSAELIQFSNFLRKQENWFDPLSAHVVELLIHNKSPANSKGFQELSNITTESTSEQILLMGIIVHCFVLTTRPNGNPVTALFQQILTSPDAHAKNFIPSMPADRRQAMMDVLGGNWYECPNGHTYYVDACGRPTEELSCHTCGQKIGGLDHNLLDTNRQADRDDQSKPGYTISPGEENAEQPHATERTLPPVSFRLLRLFVHVFLTLRDSFIAKAETDETVHSFVKHSDIAPTELSQSFSSRLQSDWKMLCALLNIPSEDAAVLVHHVLHSIATTGGAKVTAPLADLENREKWETQFTDACVSPLLLENNLRSTLRQYYNSFEPEQSLVCELRESFNLAKLSIKQKQELLPVMWRHRTILSLDHLRHQFNTRAESKVEFPVLHLFLTEEEKLRSLQFLRACLEWQNL
;
A
#
# COMPACT_ATOMS: atom_id res chain seq x y z
N THR A 1 9.40 11.25 -28.02
CA THR A 1 10.83 11.65 -28.01
C THR A 1 10.95 13.11 -28.42
N ILE A 2 11.07 14.02 -27.45
CA ILE A 2 11.43 15.41 -27.76
C ILE A 2 12.92 15.41 -28.11
N GLY A 3 13.22 15.65 -29.40
CA GLY A 3 14.58 15.67 -29.92
C GLY A 3 15.35 16.86 -29.39
N LYS A 4 16.58 16.61 -28.92
CA LYS A 4 17.58 17.55 -28.34
C LYS A 4 17.03 18.50 -27.24
N PRO A 5 17.63 18.54 -26.04
CA PRO A 5 17.24 19.50 -25.02
C PRO A 5 17.34 20.92 -25.59
N SER A 6 16.31 21.74 -25.35
CA SER A 6 16.30 23.12 -25.83
C SER A 6 17.47 23.91 -25.24
N ALA A 7 17.85 25.02 -25.88
CA ALA A 7 18.92 25.87 -25.36
C ALA A 7 18.62 26.36 -23.93
N GLU A 8 17.35 26.58 -23.59
CA GLU A 8 16.94 26.95 -22.23
C GLU A 8 17.19 25.81 -21.21
N LEU A 9 16.92 24.55 -21.57
CA LEU A 9 17.16 23.41 -20.69
C LEU A 9 18.66 23.20 -20.41
N ILE A 10 19.50 23.41 -21.41
CA ILE A 10 20.96 23.35 -21.26
C ILE A 10 21.45 24.49 -20.35
N GLN A 11 20.92 25.70 -20.52
CA GLN A 11 21.24 26.84 -19.67
C GLN A 11 20.79 26.58 -18.21
N PHE A 12 19.61 26.00 -18.02
CA PHE A 12 19.10 25.62 -16.71
C PHE A 12 19.95 24.53 -16.04
N SER A 13 20.33 23.48 -16.78
CA SER A 13 21.25 22.43 -16.28
C SER A 13 22.61 23.02 -15.85
N ASN A 14 23.18 23.92 -16.66
CA ASN A 14 24.43 24.61 -16.32
C ASN A 14 24.28 25.53 -15.11
N PHE A 15 23.11 26.14 -14.91
CA PHE A 15 22.81 26.92 -13.70
C PHE A 15 22.76 26.01 -12.46
N LEU A 16 22.08 24.86 -12.53
CA LEU A 16 21.99 23.92 -11.42
C LEU A 16 23.36 23.34 -11.03
N ARG A 17 24.22 23.01 -12.00
CA ARG A 17 25.59 22.52 -11.74
C ARG A 17 26.47 23.53 -10.99
N LYS A 18 26.18 24.82 -11.08
CA LYS A 18 26.89 25.87 -10.35
C LYS A 18 26.42 25.99 -8.90
N GLN A 19 25.32 25.35 -8.52
CA GLN A 19 24.74 25.38 -7.18
C GLN A 19 25.05 24.06 -6.44
N GLU A 20 26.31 23.89 -6.02
CA GLU A 20 26.81 22.64 -5.43
C GLU A 20 26.09 22.20 -4.12
N ASN A 21 25.29 23.08 -3.50
CA ASN A 21 24.64 22.82 -2.20
C ASN A 21 23.10 22.71 -2.26
N TRP A 22 22.49 22.77 -3.45
CA TRP A 22 21.01 22.74 -3.55
C TRP A 22 20.41 21.34 -3.47
N PHE A 23 21.18 20.32 -3.88
CA PHE A 23 20.72 18.95 -3.97
C PHE A 23 21.77 18.01 -3.42
N ASP A 24 21.34 16.95 -2.75
CA ASP A 24 22.21 15.80 -2.51
C ASP A 24 22.55 15.11 -3.86
N PRO A 25 23.60 14.27 -3.91
CA PRO A 25 24.05 13.65 -5.16
C PRO A 25 22.98 12.85 -5.90
N LEU A 26 22.09 12.15 -5.17
CA LEU A 26 21.01 11.38 -5.76
C LEU A 26 19.97 12.32 -6.38
N SER A 27 19.52 13.33 -5.64
CA SER A 27 18.61 14.36 -6.15
C SER A 27 19.15 15.07 -7.38
N ALA A 28 20.43 15.45 -7.37
CA ALA A 28 21.08 16.09 -8.51
C ALA A 28 21.07 15.17 -9.75
N HIS A 29 21.39 13.88 -9.57
CA HIS A 29 21.34 12.89 -10.64
C HIS A 29 19.94 12.75 -11.26
N VAL A 30 18.91 12.63 -10.42
CA VAL A 30 17.51 12.52 -10.88
C VAL A 30 17.06 13.78 -11.62
N VAL A 31 17.38 14.96 -11.09
CA VAL A 31 17.06 16.24 -11.75
C VAL A 31 17.75 16.35 -13.11
N GLU A 32 19.01 15.94 -13.24
CA GLU A 32 19.69 15.91 -14.53
C GLU A 32 19.02 14.96 -15.53
N LEU A 33 18.60 13.76 -15.09
CA LEU A 33 17.88 12.80 -15.92
C LEU A 33 16.55 13.38 -16.43
N LEU A 34 15.79 14.03 -15.55
CA LEU A 34 14.52 14.69 -15.91
C LEU A 34 14.73 15.82 -16.92
N ILE A 35 15.73 16.69 -16.72
CA ILE A 35 16.04 17.81 -17.65
C ILE A 35 16.41 17.29 -19.04
N HIS A 36 17.18 16.20 -19.11
CA HIS A 36 17.62 15.61 -20.37
C HIS A 36 16.62 14.61 -20.94
N ASN A 37 15.47 14.41 -20.30
CA ASN A 37 14.46 13.42 -20.64
C ASN A 37 15.07 12.02 -20.89
N LYS A 38 16.01 11.64 -20.04
CA LYS A 38 16.66 10.32 -20.08
C LYS A 38 15.94 9.39 -19.12
N SER A 39 15.64 8.19 -19.58
CA SER A 39 15.13 7.16 -18.67
C SER A 39 16.27 6.77 -17.72
N PRO A 40 16.03 6.76 -16.39
CA PRO A 40 16.98 6.23 -15.42
C PRO A 40 17.20 4.73 -15.60
N ALA A 41 16.20 4.06 -16.19
CA ALA A 41 15.92 2.70 -15.83
C ALA A 41 16.80 1.68 -16.56
N ASN A 42 17.48 0.88 -15.74
CA ASN A 42 18.05 -0.39 -16.13
C ASN A 42 17.02 -1.55 -16.05
N SER A 43 15.79 -1.28 -15.62
CA SER A 43 14.69 -2.25 -15.47
C SER A 43 13.48 -1.91 -16.35
N LYS A 44 12.87 -2.94 -16.96
CA LYS A 44 11.73 -2.76 -17.89
C LYS A 44 10.49 -2.18 -17.20
N GLY A 45 10.23 -2.57 -15.94
CA GLY A 45 9.02 -2.20 -15.21
C GLY A 45 8.87 -0.69 -14.96
N PHE A 46 9.95 0.03 -14.68
CA PHE A 46 9.89 1.49 -14.54
C PHE A 46 9.94 2.22 -15.88
N GLN A 47 10.57 1.64 -16.90
CA GLN A 47 10.55 2.21 -18.26
C GLN A 47 9.11 2.32 -18.78
N GLU A 48 8.29 1.30 -18.54
CA GLU A 48 6.87 1.32 -18.92
C GLU A 48 6.09 2.43 -18.21
N LEU A 49 6.34 2.64 -16.91
CA LEU A 49 5.68 3.70 -16.14
C LEU A 49 6.16 5.10 -16.55
N SER A 50 7.47 5.28 -16.71
CA SER A 50 8.10 6.60 -16.94
C SER A 50 8.02 7.10 -18.38
N ASN A 51 7.81 6.22 -19.37
CA ASN A 51 7.68 6.62 -20.77
C ASN A 51 6.27 7.14 -21.07
N ILE A 52 6.03 8.41 -20.74
CA ILE A 52 4.77 9.09 -21.04
C ILE A 52 4.77 9.53 -22.50
N THR A 53 3.77 9.07 -23.25
CA THR A 53 3.52 9.45 -24.65
C THR A 53 2.13 10.07 -24.79
N THR A 54 1.78 10.54 -25.98
CA THR A 54 0.43 11.03 -26.29
C THR A 54 -0.64 9.95 -26.21
N GLU A 55 -0.24 8.67 -26.19
CA GLU A 55 -1.14 7.51 -26.07
C GLU A 55 -1.20 6.97 -24.63
N SER A 56 -0.44 7.57 -23.70
CA SER A 56 -0.45 7.16 -22.30
C SER A 56 -1.82 7.36 -21.67
N THR A 57 -2.20 6.40 -20.82
CA THR A 57 -3.45 6.46 -20.08
C THR A 57 -3.38 7.55 -19.00
N SER A 58 -4.53 8.13 -18.64
CA SER A 58 -4.61 9.06 -17.52
C SER A 58 -4.06 8.45 -16.22
N GLU A 59 -4.30 7.17 -15.99
CA GLU A 59 -3.78 6.45 -14.82
C GLU A 59 -2.25 6.43 -14.77
N GLN A 60 -1.58 6.19 -15.90
CA GLN A 60 -0.12 6.20 -15.98
C GLN A 60 0.43 7.59 -15.62
N ILE A 61 -0.20 8.65 -16.13
CA ILE A 61 0.21 10.04 -15.87
C ILE A 61 0.05 10.39 -14.39
N LEU A 62 -1.10 10.06 -13.79
CA LEU A 62 -1.39 10.30 -12.37
C LEU A 62 -0.42 9.54 -11.46
N LEU A 63 -0.17 8.26 -11.76
CA LEU A 63 0.75 7.44 -10.99
C LEU A 63 2.18 7.98 -11.07
N MET A 64 2.63 8.43 -12.25
CA MET A 64 3.93 9.07 -12.39
C MET A 64 4.02 10.38 -11.58
N GLY A 65 2.94 11.16 -11.54
CA GLY A 65 2.84 12.34 -10.66
C GLY A 65 3.06 12.00 -9.18
N ILE A 66 2.42 10.92 -8.71
CA ILE A 66 2.61 10.40 -7.34
C ILE A 66 4.06 9.98 -7.11
N ILE A 67 4.65 9.20 -8.03
CA ILE A 67 6.05 8.74 -7.94
C ILE A 67 7.01 9.93 -7.80
N VAL A 68 6.83 10.97 -8.62
CA VAL A 68 7.66 12.19 -8.56
C VAL A 68 7.47 12.92 -7.24
N HIS A 69 6.25 13.04 -6.73
CA HIS A 69 6.00 13.69 -5.44
C HIS A 69 6.60 12.88 -4.27
N CYS A 70 6.49 11.55 -4.29
CA CYS A 70 7.17 10.68 -3.33
C CYS A 70 8.69 10.87 -3.35
N PHE A 71 9.29 10.96 -4.53
CA PHE A 71 10.72 11.26 -4.66
C PHE A 71 11.07 12.60 -4.02
N VAL A 72 10.36 13.68 -4.40
CA VAL A 72 10.57 15.04 -3.85
C VAL A 72 10.38 15.10 -2.33
N LEU A 73 9.51 14.25 -1.77
CA LEU A 73 9.33 14.16 -0.32
C LEU A 73 10.61 13.72 0.40
N THR A 74 11.43 12.87 -0.22
CA THR A 74 12.69 12.35 0.35
C THR A 74 13.88 13.28 0.17
N THR A 75 13.80 14.25 -0.75
CA THR A 75 14.89 15.22 -0.99
C THR A 75 14.91 16.37 0.01
N ARG A 76 13.90 16.42 0.91
CA ARG A 76 13.75 17.46 1.92
C ARG A 76 14.15 16.92 3.29
N PRO A 77 15.36 17.20 3.80
CA PRO A 77 15.73 16.85 5.17
C PRO A 77 14.95 17.74 6.15
N ASN A 78 13.77 17.26 6.58
CA ASN A 78 12.88 17.96 7.51
C ASN A 78 12.86 17.32 8.90
N GLY A 79 13.76 16.37 9.19
CA GLY A 79 13.81 15.65 10.47
C GLY A 79 12.56 14.80 10.75
N ASN A 80 11.73 14.58 9.73
CA ASN A 80 10.49 13.85 9.85
C ASN A 80 10.76 12.33 9.79
N PRO A 81 10.36 11.55 10.81
CA PRO A 81 10.68 10.12 10.86
C PRO A 81 10.10 9.31 9.69
N VAL A 82 8.94 9.71 9.16
CA VAL A 82 8.30 9.01 8.02
C VAL A 82 9.10 9.24 6.74
N THR A 83 9.50 10.48 6.46
CA THR A 83 10.32 10.76 5.26
C THR A 83 11.71 10.15 5.40
N ALA A 84 12.27 10.13 6.61
CA ALA A 84 13.54 9.47 6.91
C ALA A 84 13.47 7.96 6.62
N LEU A 85 12.42 7.27 7.06
CA LEU A 85 12.21 5.85 6.75
C LEU A 85 12.21 5.59 5.24
N PHE A 86 11.42 6.36 4.48
CA PHE A 86 11.32 6.18 3.03
C PHE A 86 12.61 6.56 2.29
N GLN A 87 13.32 7.59 2.77
CA GLN A 87 14.64 7.94 2.27
C GLN A 87 15.64 6.80 2.52
N GLN A 88 15.63 6.20 3.71
CA GLN A 88 16.50 5.07 4.03
C GLN A 88 16.16 3.81 3.24
N ILE A 89 14.88 3.52 2.98
CA ILE A 89 14.48 2.44 2.07
C ILE A 89 15.01 2.72 0.65
N LEU A 90 14.98 3.97 0.20
CA LEU A 90 15.49 4.38 -1.11
C LEU A 90 17.02 4.23 -1.20
N THR A 91 17.78 4.70 -0.20
CA THR A 91 19.25 4.78 -0.27
C THR A 91 19.99 3.58 0.33
N SER A 92 19.49 3.01 1.44
CA SER A 92 20.20 2.04 2.28
C SER A 92 19.22 1.04 2.94
N PRO A 93 18.57 0.16 2.14
CA PRO A 93 17.54 -0.76 2.65
C PRO A 93 18.09 -1.82 3.62
N ASP A 94 19.38 -2.14 3.52
CA ASP A 94 20.11 -3.07 4.39
C ASP A 94 20.07 -2.64 5.87
N ALA A 95 20.08 -1.33 6.14
CA ALA A 95 19.94 -0.79 7.49
C ALA A 95 18.58 -1.16 8.13
N HIS A 96 17.58 -1.46 7.31
CA HIS A 96 16.24 -1.86 7.74
C HIS A 96 15.95 -3.36 7.56
N ALA A 97 16.96 -4.16 7.21
CA ALA A 97 16.80 -5.62 7.05
C ALA A 97 16.42 -6.35 8.35
N LYS A 98 16.61 -5.69 9.51
CA LYS A 98 16.22 -6.17 10.85
C LYS A 98 14.99 -5.46 11.42
N ASN A 99 14.45 -4.47 10.71
CA ASN A 99 13.29 -3.72 11.17
C ASN A 99 12.01 -4.33 10.61
N PHE A 100 10.91 -4.16 11.34
CA PHE A 100 9.59 -4.63 10.92
C PHE A 100 8.93 -3.58 10.04
N ILE A 101 8.99 -3.79 8.72
CA ILE A 101 8.49 -2.81 7.75
C ILE A 101 6.96 -2.70 7.83
N PRO A 102 6.40 -1.47 7.77
CA PRO A 102 4.95 -1.28 7.76
C PRO A 102 4.29 -1.99 6.58
N SER A 103 3.03 -2.34 6.72
CA SER A 103 2.23 -3.06 5.71
C SER A 103 2.75 -4.46 5.35
N MET A 104 3.77 -5.00 6.03
CA MET A 104 4.18 -6.40 5.85
C MET A 104 3.18 -7.36 6.51
N PRO A 105 2.97 -8.56 5.95
CA PRO A 105 2.14 -9.59 6.56
C PRO A 105 2.59 -9.89 8.00
N ALA A 106 1.62 -10.08 8.90
CA ALA A 106 1.87 -10.66 10.22
C ALA A 106 1.72 -12.19 10.20
N ASP A 107 2.34 -12.86 11.18
CA ASP A 107 2.07 -14.25 11.46
C ASP A 107 0.63 -14.43 11.95
N ARG A 108 -0.18 -15.15 11.18
CA ARG A 108 -1.59 -15.40 11.49
C ARG A 108 -1.80 -16.73 12.22
N ARG A 109 -0.73 -17.48 12.54
CA ARG A 109 -0.82 -18.79 13.21
C ARG A 109 -1.57 -18.71 14.54
N GLN A 110 -1.25 -17.72 15.38
CA GLN A 110 -1.92 -17.53 16.67
C GLN A 110 -3.40 -17.14 16.50
N ALA A 111 -3.71 -16.18 15.63
CA ALA A 111 -5.09 -15.78 15.36
C ALA A 111 -5.92 -16.97 14.81
N MET A 112 -5.32 -17.81 13.97
CA MET A 112 -5.98 -19.01 13.45
C MET A 112 -6.27 -20.03 14.55
N MET A 113 -5.34 -20.19 15.50
CA MET A 113 -5.51 -21.06 16.67
C MET A 113 -6.63 -20.58 17.60
N ASP A 114 -6.70 -19.26 17.84
CA ASP A 114 -7.74 -18.67 18.70
C ASP A 114 -9.14 -18.87 18.12
N VAL A 115 -9.27 -18.96 16.79
CA VAL A 115 -10.54 -19.13 16.07
C VAL A 115 -10.89 -20.60 15.83
N LEU A 116 -9.92 -21.42 15.39
CA LEU A 116 -10.16 -22.80 14.93
C LEU A 116 -9.79 -23.88 15.96
N GLY A 117 -9.11 -23.53 17.05
CA GLY A 117 -8.49 -24.50 17.94
C GLY A 117 -7.19 -25.08 17.36
N GLY A 118 -6.89 -26.35 17.61
CA GLY A 118 -5.75 -27.04 16.98
C GLY A 118 -4.38 -26.80 17.64
N ASN A 119 -3.30 -27.16 16.92
CA ASN A 119 -1.91 -26.81 17.21
C ASN A 119 -1.05 -26.79 15.93
N TRP A 120 -0.04 -25.93 15.92
CA TRP A 120 1.01 -25.92 14.88
C TRP A 120 2.17 -26.84 15.27
N TYR A 121 2.69 -27.55 14.28
CA TYR A 121 3.83 -28.47 14.40
C TYR A 121 4.83 -28.22 13.27
N GLU A 122 6.03 -28.75 13.42
CA GLU A 122 7.10 -28.65 12.44
C GLU A 122 7.61 -30.04 12.06
N CYS A 123 7.85 -30.23 10.77
CA CYS A 123 8.52 -31.42 10.25
C CYS A 123 10.01 -31.43 10.64
N PRO A 124 10.74 -32.53 10.40
CA PRO A 124 12.18 -32.61 10.72
C PRO A 124 13.02 -31.51 10.06
N ASN A 125 12.56 -30.97 8.92
CA ASN A 125 13.21 -29.89 8.18
C ASN A 125 12.71 -28.48 8.55
N GLY A 126 11.82 -28.35 9.55
CA GLY A 126 11.32 -27.06 10.04
C GLY A 126 10.16 -26.45 9.23
N HIS A 127 9.55 -27.18 8.30
CA HIS A 127 8.32 -26.72 7.64
C HIS A 127 7.13 -26.86 8.58
N THR A 128 6.41 -25.77 8.81
CA THR A 128 5.24 -25.73 9.68
C THR A 128 4.02 -26.38 9.03
N TYR A 129 3.26 -27.13 9.80
CA TYR A 129 1.96 -27.69 9.42
C TYR A 129 0.97 -27.58 10.58
N TYR A 130 -0.32 -27.54 10.24
CA TYR A 130 -1.40 -27.35 11.21
C TYR A 130 -2.12 -28.68 11.47
N VAL A 131 -2.42 -28.95 12.74
CA VAL A 131 -3.25 -30.08 13.17
C VAL A 131 -4.50 -29.51 13.81
N ASP A 132 -5.66 -29.86 13.26
CA ASP A 132 -6.96 -29.33 13.63
C ASP A 132 -7.59 -30.05 14.84
N ALA A 133 -8.89 -29.82 15.06
CA ALA A 133 -9.72 -30.46 16.07
C ALA A 133 -9.16 -30.37 17.51
N CYS A 134 -8.67 -31.50 18.06
CA CYS A 134 -8.13 -31.58 19.41
C CYS A 134 -6.68 -31.05 19.52
N GLY A 135 -6.08 -30.66 18.40
CA GLY A 135 -4.72 -30.13 18.33
C GLY A 135 -3.65 -31.18 18.64
N ARG A 136 -3.94 -32.46 18.48
CA ARG A 136 -2.95 -33.55 18.59
C ARG A 136 -3.03 -34.47 17.37
N PRO A 137 -1.88 -34.92 16.82
CA PRO A 137 -1.87 -35.70 15.59
C PRO A 137 -2.54 -37.07 15.76
N THR A 138 -3.43 -37.43 14.85
CA THR A 138 -4.07 -38.76 14.77
C THR A 138 -3.85 -39.46 13.44
N GLU A 139 -3.23 -38.76 12.47
CA GLU A 139 -2.88 -39.26 11.16
C GLU A 139 -1.43 -38.90 10.80
N GLU A 140 -0.81 -39.73 9.96
CA GLU A 140 0.50 -39.46 9.37
C GLU A 140 0.37 -39.07 7.90
N LEU A 141 0.95 -37.92 7.54
CA LEU A 141 0.96 -37.39 6.18
C LEU A 141 2.41 -37.15 5.72
N SER A 142 2.57 -36.71 4.47
CA SER A 142 3.85 -36.25 3.93
C SER A 142 3.87 -34.73 3.83
N CYS A 143 4.97 -34.11 4.28
CA CYS A 143 5.19 -32.67 4.17
C CYS A 143 5.13 -32.24 2.70
N HIS A 144 4.30 -31.24 2.38
CA HIS A 144 4.12 -30.74 1.02
C HIS A 144 5.39 -30.10 0.43
N THR A 145 6.33 -29.66 1.27
CA THR A 145 7.58 -29.02 0.80
C THR A 145 8.73 -30.01 0.65
N CYS A 146 8.93 -30.93 1.61
CA CYS A 146 10.11 -31.82 1.60
C CYS A 146 9.81 -33.32 1.58
N GLY A 147 8.54 -33.73 1.58
CA GLY A 147 8.13 -35.13 1.52
C GLY A 147 8.34 -35.95 2.80
N GLN A 148 9.00 -35.39 3.83
CA GLN A 148 9.20 -36.06 5.12
C GLN A 148 7.87 -36.35 5.83
N LYS A 149 7.85 -37.41 6.66
CA LYS A 149 6.67 -37.79 7.44
C LYS A 149 6.33 -36.74 8.49
N ILE A 150 5.06 -36.36 8.53
CA ILE A 150 4.48 -35.39 9.47
C ILE A 150 3.25 -35.97 10.17
N GLY A 151 2.90 -35.42 11.33
CA GLY A 151 1.77 -35.86 12.14
C GLY A 151 2.15 -36.95 13.13
N GLY A 152 1.30 -37.97 13.26
CA GLY A 152 1.47 -39.08 14.19
C GLY A 152 0.15 -39.77 14.53
N LEU A 153 0.19 -40.82 15.33
CA LEU A 153 -0.96 -41.69 15.59
C LEU A 153 -1.35 -41.67 17.08
N ASP A 154 -2.63 -41.95 17.36
CA ASP A 154 -3.16 -42.06 18.74
C ASP A 154 -2.86 -40.83 19.62
N HIS A 155 -2.90 -39.63 19.04
CA HIS A 155 -2.57 -38.35 19.70
C HIS A 155 -1.08 -38.19 20.07
N ASN A 156 -0.21 -39.05 19.54
CA ASN A 156 1.23 -38.97 19.73
C ASN A 156 1.89 -38.42 18.47
N LEU A 157 2.67 -37.35 18.63
CA LEU A 157 3.48 -36.78 17.55
C LEU A 157 4.62 -37.74 17.21
N LEU A 158 4.94 -37.86 15.92
CA LEU A 158 6.16 -38.55 15.47
C LEU A 158 7.39 -37.95 16.17
N ASP A 159 8.29 -38.79 16.67
CA ASP A 159 9.50 -38.37 17.40
C ASP A 159 10.43 -37.45 16.57
N THR A 160 10.32 -37.50 15.25
CA THR A 160 11.08 -36.67 14.32
C THR A 160 10.47 -35.29 14.10
N ASN A 161 9.24 -35.08 14.55
CA ASN A 161 8.50 -33.84 14.47
C ASN A 161 8.56 -33.11 15.82
N ARG A 162 8.30 -31.80 15.82
CA ARG A 162 8.25 -31.01 17.05
C ARG A 162 7.04 -30.08 17.04
N GLN A 163 6.59 -29.69 18.24
CA GLN A 163 5.60 -28.62 18.33
C GLN A 163 6.23 -27.32 17.82
N ALA A 164 5.51 -26.60 16.96
CA ALA A 164 5.98 -25.32 16.44
C ALA A 164 5.98 -24.29 17.57
N ASP A 165 6.88 -23.32 17.47
CA ASP A 165 6.88 -22.20 18.40
C ASP A 165 5.55 -21.43 18.31
N ARG A 166 5.01 -21.08 19.47
CA ARG A 166 3.78 -20.29 19.62
C ARG A 166 4.02 -18.80 19.50
N ASP A 167 5.28 -18.38 19.62
CA ASP A 167 5.65 -16.98 19.43
C ASP A 167 5.41 -16.55 17.96
N ASP A 168 5.14 -15.26 17.76
CA ASP A 168 4.91 -14.63 16.46
C ASP A 168 6.18 -14.72 15.59
N GLN A 169 6.09 -15.43 14.47
CA GLN A 169 7.20 -15.67 13.53
C GLN A 169 7.21 -14.65 12.36
N SER A 170 6.58 -13.49 12.52
CA SER A 170 6.68 -12.37 11.60
C SER A 170 8.16 -12.05 11.37
N LYS A 171 8.58 -11.98 10.10
CA LYS A 171 9.98 -11.72 9.75
C LYS A 171 10.22 -10.21 9.56
N PRO A 172 11.40 -9.68 9.96
CA PRO A 172 11.80 -8.32 9.63
C PRO A 172 12.20 -8.19 8.15
N GLY A 173 12.27 -6.96 7.66
CA GLY A 173 12.54 -6.63 6.26
C GLY A 173 11.30 -6.72 5.37
N TYR A 174 11.52 -6.88 4.07
CA TYR A 174 10.47 -7.05 3.08
C TYR A 174 10.17 -8.55 2.89
N THR A 175 8.91 -8.94 3.14
CA THR A 175 8.52 -10.35 3.29
C THR A 175 7.42 -10.78 2.32
N ILE A 176 7.10 -9.97 1.32
CA ILE A 176 5.97 -10.24 0.43
C ILE A 176 6.41 -11.20 -0.67
N SER A 177 5.83 -12.39 -0.70
CA SER A 177 6.14 -13.41 -1.69
C SER A 177 5.43 -13.13 -3.03
N PRO A 178 6.00 -13.54 -4.18
CA PRO A 178 5.26 -13.67 -5.45
C PRO A 178 4.03 -14.56 -5.24
N GLY A 179 2.85 -14.12 -5.67
CA GLY A 179 1.60 -14.86 -5.46
C GLY A 179 0.85 -14.57 -4.16
N GLU A 180 1.47 -13.99 -3.13
CA GLU A 180 0.79 -13.38 -1.97
C GLU A 180 0.24 -11.99 -2.30
N GLU A 181 -0.23 -11.84 -3.53
CA GLU A 181 -0.88 -10.62 -3.94
C GLU A 181 -2.24 -10.61 -3.26
N ASN A 182 -2.41 -9.72 -2.29
CA ASN A 182 -3.73 -9.31 -1.81
C ASN A 182 -4.60 -8.67 -2.92
N ALA A 183 -4.23 -8.84 -4.20
CA ALA A 183 -4.90 -8.40 -5.42
C ALA A 183 -6.35 -8.89 -5.49
N GLU A 184 -6.66 -10.02 -4.85
CA GLU A 184 -8.00 -10.59 -4.86
C GLU A 184 -8.91 -10.04 -3.75
N GLN A 185 -8.38 -9.31 -2.76
CA GLN A 185 -9.17 -8.80 -1.63
C GLN A 185 -8.94 -7.31 -1.42
N PRO A 186 -9.75 -6.44 -2.05
CA PRO A 186 -9.65 -4.99 -1.90
C PRO A 186 -9.64 -4.57 -0.43
N HIS A 187 -10.53 -5.17 0.38
CA HIS A 187 -10.75 -4.89 1.80
C HIS A 187 -9.75 -5.56 2.75
N ALA A 188 -8.67 -6.15 2.25
CA ALA A 188 -7.64 -6.75 3.09
C ALA A 188 -7.08 -5.72 4.08
N THR A 189 -7.00 -6.14 5.35
CA THR A 189 -6.38 -5.39 6.44
C THR A 189 -5.26 -6.21 7.03
N GLU A 190 -4.22 -5.52 7.50
CA GLU A 190 -3.18 -6.13 8.34
C GLU A 190 -3.33 -5.61 9.77
N ARG A 191 -3.42 -6.52 10.74
CA ARG A 191 -3.59 -6.18 12.17
C ARG A 191 -4.79 -5.24 12.39
N THR A 192 -4.55 -4.07 13.00
CA THR A 192 -5.52 -3.01 13.27
C THR A 192 -5.61 -1.96 12.16
N LEU A 193 -4.76 -2.07 11.13
CA LEU A 193 -4.63 -1.07 10.06
C LEU A 193 -5.86 -1.04 9.14
N PRO A 194 -6.55 0.11 8.98
CA PRO A 194 -7.67 0.23 8.05
C PRO A 194 -7.26 -0.04 6.59
N PRO A 195 -8.16 -0.54 5.72
CA PRO A 195 -7.80 -0.95 4.35
C PRO A 195 -7.12 0.16 3.54
N VAL A 196 -7.63 1.40 3.63
CA VAL A 196 -7.07 2.54 2.89
C VAL A 196 -5.66 2.88 3.37
N SER A 197 -5.45 2.95 4.70
CA SER A 197 -4.12 3.18 5.27
C SER A 197 -3.13 2.08 4.90
N PHE A 198 -3.58 0.82 4.93
CA PHE A 198 -2.80 -0.33 4.49
C PHE A 198 -2.36 -0.19 3.04
N ARG A 199 -3.29 0.08 2.12
CA ARG A 199 -2.95 0.25 0.70
C ARG A 199 -2.08 1.46 0.42
N LEU A 200 -2.28 2.59 1.12
CA LEU A 200 -1.41 3.76 0.99
C LEU A 200 0.04 3.45 1.41
N LEU A 201 0.24 2.81 2.56
CA LEU A 201 1.57 2.43 3.02
C LEU A 201 2.24 1.43 2.07
N ARG A 202 1.49 0.42 1.61
CA ARG A 202 1.95 -0.57 0.65
C ARG A 202 2.38 0.08 -0.66
N LEU A 203 1.55 0.98 -1.19
CA LEU A 203 1.84 1.79 -2.38
C LEU A 203 3.16 2.56 -2.20
N PHE A 204 3.34 3.27 -1.08
CA PHE A 204 4.57 4.04 -0.82
C PHE A 204 5.80 3.15 -0.76
N VAL A 205 5.76 2.03 -0.04
CA VAL A 205 6.88 1.07 0.00
C VAL A 205 7.27 0.62 -1.41
N HIS A 206 6.30 0.26 -2.27
CA HIS A 206 6.58 -0.15 -3.64
C HIS A 206 7.04 0.99 -4.56
N VAL A 207 6.56 2.24 -4.36
CA VAL A 207 7.10 3.41 -5.05
C VAL A 207 8.59 3.55 -4.76
N PHE A 208 9.00 3.52 -3.48
CA PHE A 208 10.40 3.71 -3.11
C PHE A 208 11.31 2.56 -3.54
N LEU A 209 10.83 1.31 -3.48
CA LEU A 209 11.58 0.16 -4.00
C LEU A 209 11.74 0.21 -5.53
N THR A 210 10.72 0.68 -6.24
CA THR A 210 10.78 0.84 -7.70
C THR A 210 11.69 2.00 -8.10
N LEU A 211 11.62 3.13 -7.38
CA LEU A 211 12.53 4.26 -7.55
C LEU A 211 13.98 3.82 -7.29
N ARG A 212 14.22 3.07 -6.21
CA ARG A 212 15.54 2.55 -5.89
C ARG A 212 16.12 1.72 -7.03
N ASP A 213 15.37 0.72 -7.50
CA ASP A 213 15.76 -0.16 -8.60
C ASP A 213 16.07 0.61 -9.90
N SER A 214 15.41 1.75 -10.10
CA SER A 214 15.54 2.56 -11.30
C SER A 214 16.72 3.54 -11.25
N PHE A 215 17.00 4.12 -10.08
CA PHE A 215 17.93 5.24 -9.94
C PHE A 215 19.27 4.87 -9.28
N ILE A 216 19.36 3.74 -8.58
CA ILE A 216 20.60 3.27 -7.95
C ILE A 216 21.24 2.15 -8.79
N ALA A 217 22.58 2.15 -8.88
CA ALA A 217 23.33 1.26 -9.77
C ALA A 217 23.18 -0.24 -9.41
N LYS A 218 23.12 -1.10 -10.44
CA LYS A 218 22.86 -2.55 -10.31
C LYS A 218 23.82 -3.31 -9.37
N ALA A 219 25.08 -2.89 -9.29
CA ALA A 219 26.07 -3.55 -8.42
C ALA A 219 25.78 -3.34 -6.93
N GLU A 220 25.19 -2.19 -6.55
CA GLU A 220 24.80 -1.88 -5.17
C GLU A 220 23.37 -2.31 -4.85
N THR A 221 22.51 -2.44 -5.86
CA THR A 221 21.12 -2.89 -5.68
C THR A 221 21.03 -4.34 -5.27
N ASP A 222 21.81 -5.23 -5.88
CA ASP A 222 21.58 -6.66 -5.74
C ASP A 222 21.89 -7.11 -4.30
N GLU A 223 23.08 -6.81 -3.75
CA GLU A 223 23.43 -7.26 -2.39
C GLU A 223 22.58 -6.60 -1.28
N THR A 224 22.37 -5.28 -1.35
CA THR A 224 21.65 -4.55 -0.28
C THR A 224 20.16 -4.89 -0.27
N VAL A 225 19.52 -4.98 -1.44
CA VAL A 225 18.11 -5.35 -1.56
C VAL A 225 17.90 -6.83 -1.24
N HIS A 226 18.81 -7.72 -1.63
CA HIS A 226 18.72 -9.15 -1.23
C HIS A 226 18.79 -9.33 0.28
N SER A 227 19.55 -8.53 1.03
CA SER A 227 19.56 -8.60 2.50
C SER A 227 18.24 -8.15 3.14
N PHE A 228 17.58 -7.19 2.48
CA PHE A 228 16.32 -6.59 2.90
C PHE A 228 15.11 -7.46 2.55
N VAL A 229 15.12 -8.09 1.38
CA VAL A 229 14.07 -8.99 0.87
C VAL A 229 14.34 -10.42 1.36
N LYS A 230 13.45 -10.97 2.20
CA LYS A 230 13.67 -12.27 2.86
C LYS A 230 13.39 -13.50 1.99
N HIS A 231 12.99 -13.30 0.73
CA HIS A 231 12.75 -14.37 -0.23
C HIS A 231 13.92 -14.45 -1.21
N SER A 232 14.96 -15.17 -0.78
CA SER A 232 16.27 -15.27 -1.42
C SER A 232 16.29 -16.02 -2.75
N ASP A 233 15.17 -16.60 -3.17
CA ASP A 233 15.09 -17.52 -4.32
C ASP A 233 14.71 -16.82 -5.64
N ILE A 234 14.41 -15.52 -5.61
CA ILE A 234 13.95 -14.74 -6.76
C ILE A 234 15.13 -14.02 -7.40
N ALA A 235 15.28 -14.13 -8.72
CA ALA A 235 16.34 -13.43 -9.44
C ALA A 235 16.16 -11.89 -9.35
N PRO A 236 17.25 -11.09 -9.26
CA PRO A 236 17.16 -9.63 -9.13
C PRO A 236 16.28 -8.98 -10.21
N THR A 237 16.36 -9.45 -11.46
CA THR A 237 15.56 -8.93 -12.58
C THR A 237 14.06 -9.21 -12.46
N GLU A 238 13.70 -10.33 -11.82
CA GLU A 238 12.29 -10.67 -11.54
C GLU A 238 11.76 -9.84 -10.39
N LEU A 239 12.61 -9.50 -9.42
CA LEU A 239 12.28 -8.64 -8.30
C LEU A 239 11.92 -7.21 -8.74
N SER A 240 12.71 -6.62 -9.64
CA SER A 240 12.44 -5.30 -10.24
C SER A 240 11.05 -5.23 -10.91
N GLN A 241 10.71 -6.27 -11.70
CA GLN A 241 9.41 -6.36 -12.38
C GLN A 241 8.27 -6.58 -11.39
N SER A 242 8.51 -7.37 -10.34
CA SER A 242 7.56 -7.61 -9.26
C SER A 242 7.18 -6.31 -8.55
N PHE A 243 8.13 -5.42 -8.23
CA PHE A 243 7.82 -4.15 -7.57
C PHE A 243 6.94 -3.22 -8.43
N SER A 244 7.24 -3.09 -9.72
CA SER A 244 6.43 -2.25 -10.63
C SER A 244 5.01 -2.82 -10.82
N SER A 245 4.89 -4.14 -11.01
CA SER A 245 3.58 -4.81 -11.10
C SER A 245 2.74 -4.59 -9.83
N ARG A 246 3.36 -4.75 -8.65
CA ARG A 246 2.70 -4.53 -7.36
C ARG A 246 2.29 -3.09 -7.15
N LEU A 247 3.13 -2.13 -7.55
CA LEU A 247 2.80 -0.71 -7.50
C LEU A 247 1.51 -0.41 -8.28
N GLN A 248 1.38 -0.93 -9.51
CA GLN A 248 0.17 -0.77 -10.32
C GLN A 248 -1.04 -1.47 -9.70
N SER A 249 -0.84 -2.66 -9.13
CA SER A 249 -1.89 -3.43 -8.44
C SER A 249 -2.41 -2.68 -7.20
N ASP A 250 -1.52 -2.15 -6.36
CA ASP A 250 -1.88 -1.35 -5.19
C ASP A 250 -2.62 -0.07 -5.57
N TRP A 251 -2.23 0.58 -6.68
CA TRP A 251 -2.95 1.74 -7.20
C TRP A 251 -4.39 1.39 -7.61
N LYS A 252 -4.58 0.30 -8.36
CA LYS A 252 -5.91 -0.17 -8.76
C LYS A 252 -6.77 -0.52 -7.56
N MET A 253 -6.20 -1.22 -6.58
CA MET A 253 -6.90 -1.58 -5.34
C MET A 253 -7.26 -0.36 -4.51
N LEU A 254 -6.37 0.63 -4.40
CA LEU A 254 -6.66 1.87 -3.70
C LEU A 254 -7.83 2.62 -4.35
N CYS A 255 -7.84 2.73 -5.68
CA CYS A 255 -8.96 3.35 -6.40
C CYS A 255 -10.29 2.61 -6.15
N ALA A 256 -10.26 1.26 -6.21
CA ALA A 256 -11.43 0.44 -5.93
C ALA A 256 -11.92 0.60 -4.48
N LEU A 257 -11.01 0.66 -3.51
CA LEU A 257 -11.32 0.85 -2.09
C LEU A 257 -11.95 2.21 -1.78
N LEU A 258 -11.42 3.27 -2.39
CA LEU A 258 -11.94 4.62 -2.19
C LEU A 258 -13.28 4.84 -2.89
N ASN A 259 -13.56 4.06 -3.94
CA ASN A 259 -14.77 4.17 -4.75
C ASN A 259 -14.98 5.60 -5.27
N ILE A 260 -13.89 6.21 -5.76
CA ILE A 260 -13.83 7.54 -6.38
C ILE A 260 -13.04 7.48 -7.69
N PRO A 261 -13.19 8.48 -8.59
CA PRO A 261 -12.37 8.57 -9.80
C PRO A 261 -10.86 8.59 -9.48
N SER A 262 -10.05 8.06 -10.39
CA SER A 262 -8.59 7.98 -10.22
C SER A 262 -7.92 9.36 -10.04
N GLU A 263 -8.48 10.41 -10.65
CA GLU A 263 -8.04 11.80 -10.45
C GLU A 263 -8.20 12.26 -9.00
N ASP A 264 -9.38 12.03 -8.41
CA ASP A 264 -9.67 12.36 -7.01
C ASP A 264 -8.81 11.52 -6.06
N ALA A 265 -8.59 10.24 -6.39
CA ALA A 265 -7.69 9.37 -5.63
C ALA A 265 -6.25 9.90 -5.66
N ALA A 266 -5.77 10.40 -6.80
CA ALA A 266 -4.43 10.95 -6.93
C ALA A 266 -4.26 12.22 -6.09
N VAL A 267 -5.28 13.10 -6.12
CA VAL A 267 -5.32 14.29 -5.26
C VAL A 267 -5.28 13.89 -3.78
N LEU A 268 -6.05 12.88 -3.37
CA LEU A 268 -6.01 12.38 -2.00
C LEU A 268 -4.61 11.88 -1.61
N VAL A 269 -3.95 11.08 -2.46
CA VAL A 269 -2.59 10.61 -2.20
C VAL A 269 -1.62 11.79 -2.06
N HIS A 270 -1.74 12.81 -2.91
CA HIS A 270 -0.94 14.03 -2.78
C HIS A 270 -1.21 14.81 -1.49
N HIS A 271 -2.45 14.83 -0.99
CA HIS A 271 -2.76 15.39 0.32
C HIS A 271 -2.15 14.59 1.46
N VAL A 272 -2.14 13.25 1.37
CA VAL A 272 -1.44 12.40 2.35
C VAL A 272 0.06 12.70 2.35
N LEU A 273 0.69 12.80 1.17
CA LEU A 273 2.11 13.19 1.05
C LEU A 273 2.39 14.58 1.64
N HIS A 274 1.49 15.54 1.41
CA HIS A 274 1.58 16.87 2.00
C HIS A 274 1.40 16.84 3.53
N SER A 275 0.46 16.04 4.03
CA SER A 275 0.25 15.83 5.47
C SER A 275 1.48 15.22 6.13
N ILE A 276 2.08 14.19 5.49
CA ILE A 276 3.36 13.61 5.90
C ILE A 276 4.41 14.71 5.99
N ALA A 277 4.57 15.55 4.97
CA ALA A 277 5.62 16.58 4.92
C ALA A 277 5.47 17.68 5.98
N THR A 278 4.25 18.04 6.37
CA THR A 278 3.97 19.28 7.12
C THR A 278 3.55 19.07 8.58
N THR A 279 2.62 18.14 8.84
CA THR A 279 1.88 18.09 10.12
C THR A 279 1.86 16.70 10.73
N GLY A 280 1.62 15.67 9.92
CA GLY A 280 1.40 14.30 10.37
C GLY A 280 2.69 13.54 10.63
N GLY A 281 3.67 13.63 9.73
CA GLY A 281 4.83 12.73 9.79
C GLY A 281 5.72 12.93 11.02
N ALA A 282 5.82 14.16 11.55
CA ALA A 282 6.57 14.43 12.79
C ALA A 282 5.96 13.79 14.05
N LYS A 283 4.67 13.41 14.00
CA LYS A 283 3.96 12.75 15.11
C LYS A 283 4.19 11.23 15.13
N VAL A 284 4.71 10.67 14.04
CA VAL A 284 5.00 9.23 13.93
C VAL A 284 6.40 9.00 14.46
N THR A 285 6.51 8.55 15.71
CA THR A 285 7.79 8.49 16.45
C THR A 285 8.18 7.09 16.90
N ALA A 286 7.26 6.12 16.83
CA ALA A 286 7.55 4.76 17.24
C ALA A 286 8.71 4.16 16.38
N PRO A 287 9.67 3.43 16.97
CA PRO A 287 10.71 2.75 16.19
C PRO A 287 10.14 1.51 15.50
N LEU A 288 10.76 1.02 14.42
CA LEU A 288 10.34 -0.24 13.76
C LEU A 288 11.17 -1.45 14.24
N ALA A 289 11.57 -1.46 15.51
CA ALA A 289 12.51 -2.44 16.06
C ALA A 289 11.84 -3.78 16.44
N ASP A 290 10.55 -3.76 16.76
CA ASP A 290 9.77 -4.92 17.18
C ASP A 290 8.32 -4.84 16.68
N LEU A 291 7.55 -5.89 16.94
CA LEU A 291 6.19 -6.07 16.44
C LEU A 291 5.19 -5.07 17.06
N GLU A 292 5.34 -4.79 18.36
CA GLU A 292 4.48 -3.86 19.09
C GLU A 292 4.70 -2.42 18.58
N ASN A 293 5.96 -2.01 18.46
CA ASN A 293 6.28 -0.69 17.96
C ASN A 293 5.95 -0.52 16.47
N ARG A 294 5.98 -1.59 15.66
CA ARG A 294 5.42 -1.56 14.29
C ARG A 294 3.93 -1.22 14.31
N GLU A 295 3.13 -1.92 15.12
CA GLU A 295 1.68 -1.64 15.19
C GLU A 295 1.40 -0.22 15.68
N LYS A 296 2.17 0.24 16.67
CA LYS A 296 2.10 1.63 17.15
C LYS A 296 2.47 2.63 16.07
N TRP A 297 3.50 2.36 15.28
CA TRP A 297 3.91 3.20 14.14
C TRP A 297 2.79 3.32 13.11
N GLU A 298 2.17 2.20 12.74
CA GLU A 298 1.07 2.14 11.77
C GLU A 298 -0.18 2.88 12.23
N THR A 299 -0.48 2.78 13.53
CA THR A 299 -1.56 3.52 14.18
C THR A 299 -1.26 5.02 14.16
N GLN A 300 -0.06 5.44 14.58
CA GLN A 300 0.35 6.85 14.55
C GLN A 300 0.31 7.43 13.14
N PHE A 301 0.79 6.68 12.14
CA PHE A 301 0.73 7.08 10.74
C PHE A 301 -0.71 7.28 10.28
N THR A 302 -1.60 6.33 10.60
CA THR A 302 -3.01 6.42 10.23
C THR A 302 -3.66 7.65 10.85
N ASP A 303 -3.53 7.83 12.17
CA ASP A 303 -4.18 8.91 12.91
C ASP A 303 -3.63 10.29 12.55
N ALA A 304 -2.34 10.40 12.28
CA ALA A 304 -1.69 11.67 12.02
C ALA A 304 -1.77 12.09 10.55
N CYS A 305 -1.66 11.14 9.61
CA CYS A 305 -1.50 11.44 8.18
C CYS A 305 -2.75 11.15 7.34
N VAL A 306 -3.57 10.15 7.72
CA VAL A 306 -4.63 9.61 6.87
C VAL A 306 -6.02 9.93 7.41
N SER A 307 -6.32 9.58 8.67
CA SER A 307 -7.62 9.76 9.31
C SER A 307 -8.19 11.19 9.20
N PRO A 308 -7.39 12.28 9.35
CA PRO A 308 -7.90 13.65 9.21
C PRO A 308 -8.50 13.94 7.83
N LEU A 309 -8.04 13.24 6.79
CA LEU A 309 -8.49 13.38 5.41
C LEU A 309 -9.71 12.50 5.08
N LEU A 310 -9.93 11.41 5.84
CA LEU A 310 -10.95 10.41 5.57
C LEU A 310 -12.18 10.48 6.47
N LEU A 311 -12.06 10.97 7.72
CA LEU A 311 -13.19 11.03 8.66
C LEU A 311 -14.30 12.00 8.21
N GLU A 312 -15.57 11.63 8.43
CA GLU A 312 -16.76 12.50 8.39
C GLU A 312 -16.95 13.40 7.15
N ASN A 313 -17.20 12.81 5.97
CA ASN A 313 -17.39 13.57 4.72
C ASN A 313 -16.18 14.46 4.32
N ASN A 314 -15.03 14.30 4.98
CA ASN A 314 -13.85 15.11 4.69
C ASN A 314 -13.25 14.82 3.34
N LEU A 315 -13.41 13.62 2.77
CA LEU A 315 -12.86 13.35 1.44
C LEU A 315 -13.41 14.35 0.40
N ARG A 316 -14.74 14.45 0.28
CA ARG A 316 -15.38 15.38 -0.66
C ARG A 316 -15.16 16.84 -0.28
N SER A 317 -15.12 17.17 1.01
CA SER A 317 -14.86 18.55 1.44
C SER A 317 -13.41 18.96 1.17
N THR A 318 -12.44 18.07 1.39
CA THR A 318 -11.01 18.23 1.11
C THR A 318 -10.78 18.39 -0.39
N LEU A 319 -11.37 17.51 -1.21
CA LEU A 319 -11.30 17.63 -2.66
C LEU A 319 -11.87 18.97 -3.14
N ARG A 320 -13.03 19.39 -2.62
CA ARG A 320 -13.61 20.70 -2.95
C ARG A 320 -12.72 21.87 -2.50
N GLN A 321 -12.10 21.80 -1.32
CA GLN A 321 -11.17 22.83 -0.84
C GLN A 321 -9.94 22.93 -1.75
N TYR A 322 -9.40 21.78 -2.16
CA TYR A 322 -8.30 21.69 -3.10
C TYR A 322 -8.67 22.29 -4.46
N TYR A 323 -9.78 21.87 -5.06
CA TYR A 323 -10.22 22.42 -6.34
C TYR A 323 -10.58 23.91 -6.27
N ASN A 324 -11.00 24.41 -5.10
CA ASN A 324 -11.22 25.85 -4.88
C ASN A 324 -9.93 26.67 -4.78
N SER A 325 -8.78 26.03 -4.54
CA SER A 325 -7.48 26.72 -4.46
C SER A 325 -6.89 27.07 -5.83
N PHE A 326 -7.37 26.43 -6.90
CA PHE A 326 -7.03 26.81 -8.27
C PHE A 326 -7.84 28.06 -8.67
N GLU A 327 -7.24 28.93 -9.49
CA GLU A 327 -8.00 30.02 -10.11
C GLU A 327 -9.28 29.49 -10.74
N PRO A 328 -10.38 30.27 -10.77
CA PRO A 328 -11.63 29.81 -11.34
C PRO A 328 -11.47 29.59 -12.84
N GLU A 329 -10.98 28.42 -13.23
CA GLU A 329 -11.20 27.86 -14.54
C GLU A 329 -12.70 27.79 -14.74
N GLN A 330 -13.13 28.22 -15.95
CA GLN A 330 -14.46 28.14 -16.53
C GLN A 330 -15.56 27.62 -15.59
N SER A 331 -16.58 28.44 -15.31
CA SER A 331 -17.70 28.14 -14.40
C SER A 331 -18.24 26.70 -14.46
N LEU A 332 -18.26 26.09 -15.65
CA LEU A 332 -18.70 24.72 -15.89
C LEU A 332 -17.81 23.66 -15.22
N VAL A 333 -16.48 23.81 -15.25
CA VAL A 333 -15.55 22.85 -14.63
C VAL A 333 -15.67 22.87 -13.11
N CYS A 334 -15.82 24.06 -12.52
CA CYS A 334 -16.08 24.23 -11.09
C CYS A 334 -17.45 23.64 -10.67
N GLU A 335 -18.44 23.69 -11.56
CA GLU A 335 -19.75 23.09 -11.35
C GLU A 335 -19.69 21.55 -11.41
N LEU A 336 -19.01 21.00 -12.42
CA LEU A 336 -18.80 19.55 -12.59
C LEU A 336 -18.01 18.94 -11.41
N ARG A 337 -17.00 19.66 -10.89
CA ARG A 337 -16.19 19.23 -9.73
C ARG A 337 -16.83 19.55 -8.38
N GLU A 338 -18.03 20.14 -8.38
CA GLU A 338 -18.75 20.59 -7.18
C GLU A 338 -17.96 21.56 -6.28
N SER A 339 -16.87 22.14 -6.79
CA SER A 339 -16.02 23.08 -6.06
C SER A 339 -16.67 24.46 -5.97
N PHE A 340 -17.59 24.77 -6.89
CA PHE A 340 -18.27 26.06 -6.93
C PHE A 340 -18.88 26.48 -5.58
N ASN A 341 -18.45 27.64 -5.08
CA ASN A 341 -18.89 28.16 -3.80
C ASN A 341 -20.33 28.72 -3.89
N LEU A 342 -21.28 27.93 -3.40
CA LEU A 342 -22.71 28.28 -3.36
C LEU A 342 -23.02 29.53 -2.53
N ALA A 343 -22.14 29.96 -1.62
CA ALA A 343 -22.32 31.20 -0.86
C ALA A 343 -22.25 32.44 -1.76
N LYS A 344 -21.59 32.35 -2.92
CA LYS A 344 -21.46 33.45 -3.89
C LYS A 344 -22.73 33.68 -4.73
N LEU A 345 -23.70 32.76 -4.72
CA LEU A 345 -24.93 32.89 -5.49
C LEU A 345 -25.97 33.74 -4.77
N SER A 346 -26.65 34.62 -5.52
CA SER A 346 -27.82 35.34 -5.04
C SER A 346 -28.99 34.40 -4.76
N ILE A 347 -29.95 34.83 -3.93
CA ILE A 347 -31.14 34.05 -3.59
C ILE A 347 -31.94 33.68 -4.85
N LYS A 348 -32.05 34.59 -5.81
CA LYS A 348 -32.75 34.37 -7.07
C LYS A 348 -32.08 33.27 -7.91
N GLN A 349 -30.76 33.33 -8.06
CA GLN A 349 -29.99 32.30 -8.77
C GLN A 349 -30.08 30.93 -8.09
N LYS A 350 -30.12 30.88 -6.75
CA LYS A 350 -30.28 29.62 -6.02
C LYS A 350 -31.65 28.98 -6.27
N GLN A 351 -32.70 29.79 -6.38
CA GLN A 351 -34.07 29.32 -6.66
C GLN A 351 -34.23 28.86 -8.11
N GLU A 352 -33.58 29.53 -9.06
CA GLU A 352 -33.65 29.18 -10.49
C GLU A 352 -32.78 27.96 -10.84
N LEU A 353 -31.52 27.92 -10.38
CA LEU A 353 -30.56 26.89 -10.78
C LEU A 353 -30.61 25.64 -9.88
N LEU A 354 -31.11 25.76 -8.65
CA LEU A 354 -31.17 24.68 -7.65
C LEU A 354 -29.86 23.85 -7.56
N PRO A 355 -28.67 24.49 -7.46
CA PRO A 355 -27.38 23.81 -7.66
C PRO A 355 -27.10 22.68 -6.66
N VAL A 356 -27.74 22.69 -5.49
CA VAL A 356 -27.63 21.61 -4.50
C VAL A 356 -28.30 20.32 -4.98
N MET A 357 -29.38 20.43 -5.78
CA MET A 357 -30.10 19.27 -6.32
C MET A 357 -29.28 18.54 -7.39
N TRP A 358 -28.43 19.26 -8.11
CA TRP A 358 -27.60 18.74 -9.20
C TRP A 358 -26.26 18.17 -8.74
N ARG A 359 -25.94 18.26 -7.45
CA ARG A 359 -24.74 17.64 -6.89
C ARG A 359 -24.86 16.12 -6.93
N HIS A 360 -23.78 15.48 -7.34
CA HIS A 360 -23.61 14.05 -7.35
C HIS A 360 -23.72 13.50 -5.92
N ARG A 361 -24.62 12.54 -5.75
CA ARG A 361 -24.75 11.77 -4.51
C ARG A 361 -24.04 10.44 -4.68
N THR A 362 -23.24 10.05 -3.70
CA THR A 362 -22.63 8.72 -3.69
C THR A 362 -23.73 7.68 -3.77
N ILE A 363 -23.58 6.71 -4.66
CA ILE A 363 -24.43 5.53 -4.67
C ILE A 363 -24.15 4.76 -3.38
N LEU A 364 -25.19 4.48 -2.60
CA LEU A 364 -25.05 3.69 -1.38
C LEU A 364 -24.82 2.22 -1.78
N SER A 365 -23.56 1.80 -1.72
CA SER A 365 -23.13 0.42 -1.94
C SER A 365 -22.67 -0.23 -0.63
N LEU A 366 -22.55 -1.56 -0.64
CA LEU A 366 -21.96 -2.28 0.49
C LEU A 366 -20.51 -1.82 0.74
N ASP A 367 -19.74 -1.53 -0.31
CA ASP A 367 -18.38 -1.00 -0.18
C ASP A 367 -18.34 0.39 0.43
N HIS A 368 -19.35 1.23 0.15
CA HIS A 368 -19.49 2.52 0.83
C HIS A 368 -19.75 2.33 2.33
N LEU A 369 -20.62 1.38 2.70
CA LEU A 369 -20.84 1.03 4.10
C LEU A 369 -19.57 0.50 4.76
N ARG A 370 -18.85 -0.42 4.10
CA ARG A 370 -17.55 -0.95 4.57
C ARG A 370 -16.55 0.15 4.83
N HIS A 371 -16.43 1.10 3.90
CA HIS A 371 -15.52 2.22 4.03
C HIS A 371 -15.88 3.08 5.25
N GLN A 372 -17.14 3.51 5.37
CA GLN A 372 -17.60 4.31 6.52
C GLN A 372 -17.41 3.57 7.84
N PHE A 373 -17.69 2.26 7.86
CA PHE A 373 -17.49 1.40 9.02
C PHE A 373 -16.02 1.32 9.44
N ASN A 374 -15.12 1.10 8.48
CA ASN A 374 -13.69 0.93 8.75
C ASN A 374 -12.95 2.25 9.03
N THR A 375 -13.59 3.40 8.79
CA THR A 375 -13.00 4.72 9.07
C THR A 375 -12.95 4.99 10.57
N ARG A 376 -13.85 4.40 11.36
CA ARG A 376 -13.91 4.54 12.82
C ARG A 376 -13.38 3.27 13.48
N ALA A 377 -12.24 3.36 14.15
CA ALA A 377 -11.65 2.22 14.86
C ALA A 377 -12.62 1.60 15.89
N GLU A 378 -13.42 2.44 16.56
CA GLU A 378 -14.41 2.06 17.57
C GLU A 378 -15.56 1.21 17.00
N SER A 379 -15.88 1.34 15.71
CA SER A 379 -17.02 0.64 15.10
C SER A 379 -16.88 -0.88 15.14
N LYS A 380 -15.65 -1.40 15.16
CA LYS A 380 -15.40 -2.85 15.32
C LYS A 380 -15.85 -3.37 16.69
N VAL A 381 -15.66 -2.55 17.74
CA VAL A 381 -16.03 -2.89 19.12
C VAL A 381 -17.52 -2.67 19.34
N GLU A 382 -18.06 -1.58 18.78
CA GLU A 382 -19.48 -1.22 18.91
C GLU A 382 -20.40 -2.18 18.13
N PHE A 383 -19.95 -2.65 16.95
CA PHE A 383 -20.75 -3.49 16.06
C PHE A 383 -19.97 -4.74 15.60
N PRO A 384 -19.66 -5.69 16.51
CA PRO A 384 -18.81 -6.84 16.22
C PRO A 384 -19.41 -7.78 15.16
N VAL A 385 -20.74 -7.96 15.15
CA VAL A 385 -21.44 -8.80 14.15
C VAL A 385 -21.36 -8.17 12.76
N LEU A 386 -21.56 -6.85 12.66
CA LEU A 386 -21.47 -6.13 11.40
C LEU A 386 -20.04 -6.15 10.88
N HIS A 387 -19.04 -6.00 11.76
CA HIS A 387 -17.64 -6.15 11.40
C HIS A 387 -17.35 -7.51 10.77
N LEU A 388 -17.77 -8.61 11.41
CA LEU A 388 -17.55 -9.96 10.90
C LEU A 388 -18.26 -10.18 9.55
N PHE A 389 -19.51 -9.73 9.42
CA PHE A 389 -20.26 -9.79 8.17
C PHE A 389 -19.55 -9.04 7.04
N LEU A 390 -19.15 -7.78 7.28
CA LEU A 390 -18.51 -6.95 6.26
C LEU A 390 -17.15 -7.50 5.82
N THR A 391 -16.41 -8.13 6.72
CA THR A 391 -15.13 -8.80 6.45
C THR A 391 -15.30 -10.06 5.59
N GLU A 392 -16.32 -10.86 5.88
CA GLU A 392 -16.48 -12.20 5.28
C GLU A 392 -17.59 -12.29 4.20
N GLU A 393 -18.20 -11.17 3.83
CA GLU A 393 -19.42 -11.14 3.02
C GLU A 393 -19.31 -11.91 1.69
N GLU A 394 -18.18 -11.82 0.99
CA GLU A 394 -17.97 -12.55 -0.26
C GLU A 394 -17.97 -14.06 -0.05
N LYS A 395 -17.36 -14.53 1.06
CA LYS A 395 -17.38 -15.94 1.44
C LYS A 395 -18.77 -16.37 1.90
N LEU A 396 -19.48 -15.49 2.62
CA LEU A 396 -20.85 -15.74 3.06
C LEU A 396 -21.83 -15.86 1.88
N ARG A 397 -21.65 -15.09 0.79
CA ARG A 397 -22.44 -15.26 -0.44
C ARG A 397 -22.28 -16.64 -1.05
N SER A 398 -21.09 -17.23 -0.97
CA SER A 398 -20.81 -18.57 -1.50
C SER A 398 -21.57 -19.68 -0.75
N LEU A 399 -22.00 -19.44 0.50
CA LEU A 399 -22.79 -20.40 1.26
C LEU A 399 -24.14 -20.73 0.61
N GLN A 400 -24.66 -19.87 -0.27
CA GLN A 400 -25.89 -20.19 -1.03
C GLN A 400 -25.73 -21.44 -1.91
N PHE A 401 -24.50 -21.81 -2.28
CA PHE A 401 -24.19 -22.97 -3.09
C PHE A 401 -23.85 -24.22 -2.27
N LEU A 402 -23.76 -24.11 -0.93
CA LEU A 402 -23.35 -25.20 -0.05
C LEU A 402 -24.20 -26.45 -0.25
N ARG A 403 -25.53 -26.28 -0.36
CA ARG A 403 -26.45 -27.38 -0.60
C ARG A 403 -26.15 -28.11 -1.91
N ALA A 404 -25.93 -27.38 -2.99
CA ALA A 404 -25.64 -27.97 -4.29
C ALA A 404 -24.30 -28.73 -4.27
N CYS A 405 -23.28 -28.20 -3.57
CA CYS A 405 -22.01 -28.89 -3.39
C CYS A 405 -22.16 -30.20 -2.60
N LEU A 406 -22.96 -30.21 -1.53
CA LEU A 406 -23.23 -31.43 -0.75
C LEU A 406 -24.02 -32.47 -1.54
N GLU A 407 -25.00 -32.04 -2.35
CA GLU A 407 -25.73 -32.93 -3.25
C GLU A 407 -24.80 -33.55 -4.30
N TRP A 408 -23.85 -32.77 -4.83
CA TRP A 408 -22.84 -33.27 -5.77
C TRP A 408 -21.86 -34.27 -5.15
N GLN A 409 -21.42 -34.06 -3.91
CA GLN A 409 -20.52 -34.98 -3.21
C GLN A 409 -21.15 -36.34 -2.87
N ASN A 410 -22.49 -36.42 -2.84
CA ASN A 410 -23.22 -37.65 -2.56
C ASN A 410 -23.54 -38.49 -3.82
N LEU A 411 -23.21 -37.99 -5.01
CA LEU A 411 -23.27 -38.71 -6.28
C LEU A 411 -21.96 -39.43 -6.54
#